data_AF-Q4FN08-F1
#
_entry.id   AF-Q4FN08-F1
#
_cell.length_a   1.000
_cell.length_b   1.000
_cell.length_c   1.000
_cell.angle_alpha   90.00
_cell.angle_beta   90.00
_cell.angle_gamma   90.00
#
_symmetry.space_group_name_H-M   'P 1'
#
loop_
_entity.id
_entity.type
_entity.pdbx_description
1 polymer ?
#
loop_
_entity_poly.entity_id
_entity_poly.type
_entity_poly.pdbx_seq_one_letter_code
_entity_poly.pdbx_strand_id
1 'polypeptide(L)'
;MEYGLFPGGKKIRSKILIDIGAIFKINYKTLISIGAAVECIHAYSLIHDDLPCMDDDKIRRGKISTHIKFGESTAVLAGNSLLTMAFEILVSSSLKINEKIKVDLVKKLSETSGHLGIAGGQYLDLSFEKKKVSKSKIIDMEIKKTGKLFSFCCAVPVIIKRKSNTQIKFFENIGSNIGLLFQIADDLIDFKGSTVIAGKLTGKDKKKGKATLISLLGYQNAIKYADKIKSKIIKDLNKYSSNTNSLNETLDYILKRNK
;
A
#
# COMPACT_ATOMS: atom_id res chain seq x y z
N MET A 1 -13.68 1.68 14.69
CA MET A 1 -13.35 1.79 13.25
C MET A 1 -12.92 3.21 12.88
N GLU A 2 -13.77 4.22 13.10
CA GLU A 2 -13.49 5.63 12.77
C GLU A 2 -12.12 6.11 13.24
N TYR A 3 -11.76 5.81 14.50
CA TYR A 3 -10.46 6.17 15.07
C TYR A 3 -9.26 5.55 14.33
N GLY A 4 -9.36 4.37 13.74
CA GLY A 4 -8.24 3.79 12.97
C GLY A 4 -8.20 4.29 11.53
N LEU A 5 -9.36 4.65 10.97
CA LEU A 5 -9.52 5.03 9.58
C LEU A 5 -9.21 6.51 9.31
N PHE A 6 -9.77 7.42 10.12
CA PHE A 6 -9.81 8.85 9.84
C PHE A 6 -8.64 9.70 10.33
N PRO A 7 -7.84 9.34 11.36
CA PRO A 7 -6.72 10.19 11.74
C PRO A 7 -5.70 10.27 10.62
N GLY A 8 -5.69 11.42 9.94
CA GLY A 8 -4.74 11.76 8.89
C GLY A 8 -4.54 10.65 7.85
N GLY A 9 -3.32 10.61 7.31
CA GLY A 9 -2.96 9.72 6.21
C GLY A 9 -3.04 10.46 4.88
N LYS A 10 -2.02 10.24 4.06
CA LYS A 10 -1.81 10.98 2.80
C LYS A 10 -2.78 10.57 1.68
N LYS A 11 -3.58 9.53 1.91
CA LYS A 11 -4.52 8.92 0.95
C LYS A 11 -3.90 8.65 -0.43
N ILE A 12 -2.61 8.30 -0.45
CA ILE A 12 -1.84 8.12 -1.69
C ILE A 12 -2.42 6.98 -2.52
N ARG A 13 -2.94 5.91 -1.89
CA ARG A 13 -3.59 4.80 -2.59
C ARG A 13 -4.83 5.28 -3.36
N SER A 14 -5.71 6.03 -2.70
CA SER A 14 -6.86 6.67 -3.36
C SER A 14 -6.42 7.68 -4.43
N LYS A 15 -5.35 8.46 -4.20
CA LYS A 15 -4.81 9.39 -5.21
C LYS A 15 -4.32 8.66 -6.47
N ILE A 16 -3.60 7.54 -6.32
CA ILE A 16 -3.17 6.70 -7.43
C ILE A 16 -4.39 6.13 -8.18
N LEU A 17 -5.40 5.64 -7.46
CA LEU A 17 -6.65 5.18 -8.08
C LEU A 17 -7.32 6.30 -8.90
N ILE A 18 -7.35 7.52 -8.37
CA ILE A 18 -7.91 8.69 -9.06
C ILE A 18 -7.08 9.05 -10.30
N ASP A 19 -5.75 9.08 -10.18
CA ASP A 19 -4.84 9.43 -11.28
C ASP A 19 -4.98 8.45 -12.45
N ILE A 20 -4.96 7.14 -12.17
CA ILE A 20 -5.18 6.12 -13.20
C ILE A 20 -6.62 6.20 -13.71
N GLY A 21 -7.60 6.42 -12.83
CA GLY A 21 -9.00 6.58 -13.19
C GLY A 21 -9.24 7.71 -14.19
N ALA A 22 -8.50 8.81 -14.07
CA ALA A 22 -8.56 9.95 -15.00
C ALA A 22 -8.09 9.57 -16.41
N ILE A 23 -7.01 8.77 -16.54
CA ILE A 23 -6.53 8.24 -17.84
C ILE A 23 -7.65 7.46 -18.55
N PHE A 24 -8.41 6.68 -17.79
CA PHE A 24 -9.54 5.90 -18.31
C PHE A 24 -10.87 6.67 -18.33
N LYS A 25 -10.91 7.94 -17.95
CA LYS A 25 -12.15 8.75 -17.87
C LYS A 25 -13.24 8.03 -17.05
N ILE A 26 -12.88 7.53 -15.87
CA ILE A 26 -13.82 6.98 -14.89
C ILE A 26 -14.45 8.13 -14.11
N ASN A 27 -15.75 8.02 -13.81
CA ASN A 27 -16.44 9.01 -13.00
C ASN A 27 -15.79 9.13 -11.61
N TYR A 28 -15.53 10.37 -11.18
CA TYR A 28 -14.85 10.65 -9.92
C TYR A 28 -15.58 10.07 -8.70
N LYS A 29 -16.92 10.16 -8.64
CA LYS A 29 -17.71 9.62 -7.53
C LYS A 29 -17.55 8.10 -7.42
N THR A 30 -17.52 7.39 -8.55
CA THR A 30 -17.22 5.95 -8.59
C THR A 30 -15.85 5.63 -8.01
N LEU A 31 -14.82 6.42 -8.36
CA LEU A 31 -13.46 6.25 -7.85
C LEU A 31 -13.38 6.54 -6.34
N ILE A 32 -14.13 7.52 -5.84
CA ILE A 32 -14.19 7.83 -4.41
C ILE A 32 -14.83 6.68 -3.62
N SER A 33 -15.95 6.11 -4.09
CA SER A 33 -16.56 4.96 -3.43
C SER A 33 -15.59 3.77 -3.37
N ILE A 34 -14.92 3.43 -4.47
CA ILE A 34 -13.94 2.33 -4.47
C ILE A 34 -12.71 2.70 -3.63
N GLY A 35 -12.29 3.97 -3.64
CA GLY A 35 -11.22 4.49 -2.82
C GLY A 35 -11.50 4.37 -1.32
N ALA A 36 -12.77 4.49 -0.89
CA ALA A 36 -13.17 4.24 0.48
C ALA A 36 -12.95 2.78 0.88
N ALA A 37 -13.32 1.82 0.01
CA ALA A 37 -13.02 0.41 0.25
C ALA A 37 -11.52 0.14 0.38
N VAL A 38 -10.70 0.74 -0.50
CA VAL A 38 -9.23 0.65 -0.43
C VAL A 38 -8.70 1.19 0.90
N GLU A 39 -9.22 2.31 1.38
CA GLU A 39 -8.78 2.92 2.64
C GLU A 39 -9.26 2.14 3.86
N CYS A 40 -10.40 1.45 3.79
CA CYS A 40 -10.83 0.47 4.78
C CYS A 40 -9.83 -0.71 4.86
N ILE A 41 -9.41 -1.25 3.71
CA ILE A 41 -8.37 -2.30 3.64
C ILE A 41 -7.06 -1.80 4.26
N HIS A 42 -6.62 -0.61 3.87
CA HIS A 42 -5.39 -0.04 4.42
C HIS A 42 -5.48 0.23 5.93
N ALA A 43 -6.63 0.73 6.41
CA ALA A 43 -6.81 1.03 7.81
C ALA A 43 -6.84 -0.24 8.67
N TYR A 44 -7.53 -1.30 8.25
CA TYR A 44 -7.49 -2.56 9.02
C TYR A 44 -6.06 -3.09 9.10
N SER A 45 -5.31 -3.05 8.00
CA SER A 45 -3.98 -3.65 7.96
C SER A 45 -3.08 -2.97 8.98
N LEU A 46 -3.16 -1.64 9.12
CA LEU A 46 -2.41 -0.89 10.12
C LEU A 46 -2.89 -1.17 11.56
N ILE A 47 -4.20 -1.24 11.78
CA ILE A 47 -4.76 -1.52 13.12
C ILE A 47 -4.26 -2.88 13.63
N HIS A 48 -4.23 -3.89 12.77
CA HIS A 48 -3.75 -5.23 13.13
C HIS A 48 -2.23 -5.28 13.21
N ASP A 49 -1.50 -4.64 12.30
CA ASP A 49 -0.03 -4.52 12.33
C ASP A 49 0.46 -3.94 13.67
N ASP A 50 -0.28 -2.99 14.25
CA ASP A 50 0.04 -2.37 15.54
C ASP A 50 -0.18 -3.28 16.77
N LEU A 51 -0.84 -4.45 16.66
CA LEU A 51 -1.17 -5.29 17.83
C LEU A 51 0.08 -5.86 18.54
N PRO A 52 -0.02 -6.20 19.85
CA PRO A 52 1.12 -6.76 20.61
C PRO A 52 1.71 -8.05 20.02
N CYS A 53 0.90 -8.87 19.35
CA CYS A 53 1.35 -10.09 18.69
C CYS A 53 1.97 -9.87 17.30
N MET A 54 2.01 -8.61 16.85
CA MET A 54 2.52 -8.17 15.55
C MET A 54 3.70 -7.22 15.77
N ASP A 55 3.58 -5.93 15.40
CA ASP A 55 4.66 -4.96 15.62
C ASP A 55 4.67 -4.36 17.04
N ASP A 56 3.62 -4.53 17.85
CA ASP A 56 3.50 -3.94 19.21
C ASP A 56 3.76 -2.41 19.24
N ASP A 57 3.29 -1.71 18.20
CA ASP A 57 3.53 -0.28 18.05
C ASP A 57 2.49 0.53 18.83
N LYS A 58 2.98 1.39 19.74
CA LYS A 58 2.12 2.21 20.63
C LYS A 58 1.56 3.48 19.98
N ILE A 59 2.12 3.92 18.85
CA ILE A 59 1.78 5.19 18.20
C ILE A 59 1.61 4.96 16.70
N ARG A 60 0.48 5.45 16.15
CA ARG A 60 0.19 5.45 14.72
C ARG A 60 -0.35 6.81 14.29
N ARG A 61 0.25 7.39 13.23
CA ARG A 61 -0.14 8.71 12.67
C ARG A 61 -0.22 9.83 13.72
N GLY A 62 0.72 9.86 14.65
CA GLY A 62 0.81 10.88 15.70
C GLY A 62 -0.21 10.72 16.84
N LYS A 63 -0.94 9.61 16.91
CA LYS A 63 -1.85 9.28 18.01
C LYS A 63 -1.49 7.91 18.61
N ILE A 64 -1.94 7.63 19.82
CA ILE A 64 -1.82 6.28 20.39
C ILE A 64 -2.52 5.26 19.48
N SER A 65 -1.95 4.07 19.32
CA SER A 65 -2.50 3.02 18.47
C SER A 65 -3.86 2.53 18.99
N THR A 66 -4.64 1.91 18.11
CA THR A 66 -6.03 1.53 18.40
C THR A 66 -6.13 0.59 19.59
N HIS A 67 -5.20 -0.37 19.72
CA HIS A 67 -5.20 -1.34 20.82
C HIS A 67 -4.84 -0.70 22.17
N ILE A 68 -3.94 0.30 22.19
CA ILE A 68 -3.65 1.07 23.40
C ILE A 68 -4.87 1.88 23.84
N LYS A 69 -5.58 2.49 22.89
CA LYS A 69 -6.72 3.36 23.22
C LYS A 69 -7.97 2.59 23.66
N PHE A 70 -8.25 1.46 23.03
CA PHE A 70 -9.54 0.77 23.16
C PHE A 70 -9.44 -0.71 23.56
N GLY A 71 -8.23 -1.21 23.82
CA GLY A 71 -7.98 -2.62 24.09
C GLY A 71 -7.80 -3.45 22.81
N GLU A 72 -7.15 -4.60 22.97
CA GLU A 72 -6.83 -5.51 21.87
C GLU A 72 -8.06 -6.08 21.18
N SER A 73 -9.07 -6.52 21.95
CA SER A 73 -10.31 -7.08 21.39
C SER A 73 -11.03 -6.08 20.49
N THR A 74 -11.14 -4.82 20.92
CA THR A 74 -11.72 -3.74 20.11
C THR A 74 -10.91 -3.47 18.85
N ALA A 75 -9.57 -3.50 18.93
CA ALA A 75 -8.71 -3.30 17.77
C ALA A 75 -8.85 -4.44 16.75
N VAL A 76 -8.89 -5.70 17.22
CA VAL A 76 -9.13 -6.88 16.38
C VAL A 76 -10.47 -6.77 15.66
N LEU A 77 -11.55 -6.52 16.41
CA LEU A 77 -12.91 -6.39 15.86
C LEU A 77 -13.02 -5.21 14.90
N ALA A 78 -12.43 -4.06 15.22
CA ALA A 78 -12.43 -2.90 14.33
C ALA A 78 -11.71 -3.18 13.00
N GLY A 79 -10.60 -3.91 13.03
CA GLY A 79 -9.91 -4.34 11.81
C GLY A 79 -10.75 -5.32 10.99
N ASN A 80 -11.34 -6.34 11.62
CA ASN A 80 -12.22 -7.30 10.95
C ASN A 80 -13.41 -6.60 10.28
N SER A 81 -14.06 -5.67 10.99
CA SER A 81 -15.18 -4.91 10.44
C SER A 81 -14.77 -4.00 9.29
N LEU A 82 -13.58 -3.39 9.32
CA LEU A 82 -13.08 -2.58 8.20
C LEU A 82 -12.76 -3.44 6.97
N LEU A 83 -12.19 -4.63 7.16
CA LEU A 83 -12.00 -5.60 6.09
C LEU A 83 -13.34 -5.97 5.44
N THR A 84 -14.35 -6.31 6.23
CA THR A 84 -15.69 -6.67 5.73
C THR A 84 -16.39 -5.50 5.03
N MET A 85 -16.35 -4.31 5.65
CA MET A 85 -16.94 -3.08 5.11
C MET A 85 -16.36 -2.71 3.73
N ALA A 86 -15.09 -3.01 3.47
CA ALA A 86 -14.51 -2.77 2.15
C ALA A 86 -15.24 -3.56 1.04
N PHE A 87 -15.64 -4.81 1.32
CA PHE A 87 -16.41 -5.61 0.36
C PHE A 87 -17.85 -5.12 0.24
N GLU A 88 -18.49 -4.76 1.36
CA GLU A 88 -19.83 -4.16 1.36
C GLU A 88 -19.90 -2.91 0.48
N ILE A 89 -18.89 -2.04 0.56
CA ILE A 89 -18.78 -0.85 -0.29
C ILE A 89 -18.71 -1.22 -1.78
N LEU A 90 -17.96 -2.26 -2.15
CA LEU A 90 -17.81 -2.69 -3.54
C LEU A 90 -19.08 -3.33 -4.12
N VAL A 91 -19.90 -3.97 -3.30
CA VAL A 91 -21.16 -4.58 -3.76
C VAL A 91 -22.38 -3.70 -3.57
N SER A 92 -22.24 -2.56 -2.87
CA SER A 92 -23.32 -1.63 -2.59
C SER A 92 -24.13 -1.24 -3.84
N SER A 93 -25.45 -1.17 -3.68
CA SER A 93 -26.37 -0.69 -4.72
C SER A 93 -26.14 0.80 -5.08
N SER A 94 -25.47 1.55 -4.20
CA SER A 94 -25.06 2.94 -4.43
C SER A 94 -23.90 3.05 -5.44
N LEU A 95 -23.05 2.02 -5.55
CA LEU A 95 -21.97 1.97 -6.53
C LEU A 95 -22.55 1.57 -7.90
N LYS A 96 -22.87 2.59 -8.72
CA LYS A 96 -23.50 2.43 -10.04
C LYS A 96 -22.51 1.96 -11.12
N ILE A 97 -22.02 0.72 -10.99
CA ILE A 97 -21.24 0.01 -12.00
C ILE A 97 -21.89 -1.36 -12.26
N ASN A 98 -21.55 -1.98 -13.40
CA ASN A 98 -22.10 -3.27 -13.78
C ASN A 98 -21.79 -4.38 -12.75
N GLU A 99 -22.76 -5.24 -12.46
CA GLU A 99 -22.64 -6.30 -11.44
C GLU A 99 -21.46 -7.26 -11.68
N LYS A 100 -21.19 -7.64 -12.93
CA LYS A 100 -20.02 -8.48 -13.25
C LYS A 100 -18.70 -7.78 -12.89
N ILE A 101 -18.62 -6.46 -13.09
CA ILE A 101 -17.46 -5.66 -12.68
C ILE A 101 -17.32 -5.65 -11.16
N LYS A 102 -18.43 -5.55 -10.40
CA LYS A 102 -18.37 -5.64 -8.92
C LYS A 102 -17.81 -6.99 -8.47
N VAL A 103 -18.26 -8.09 -9.09
CA VAL A 103 -17.71 -9.44 -8.81
C VAL A 103 -16.22 -9.51 -9.11
N ASP A 104 -15.77 -8.97 -10.26
CA ASP A 104 -14.35 -8.94 -10.61
C ASP A 104 -13.53 -8.11 -9.60
N LEU A 105 -14.07 -6.98 -9.14
CA LEU A 105 -13.43 -6.14 -8.11
C LEU A 105 -13.36 -6.82 -6.74
N VAL A 106 -14.44 -7.49 -6.31
CA VAL A 106 -14.48 -8.26 -5.05
C VAL A 106 -13.46 -9.38 -5.09
N LYS A 107 -13.44 -10.17 -6.18
CA LYS A 107 -12.45 -11.23 -6.37
C LYS A 107 -11.04 -10.67 -6.25
N LYS A 108 -10.77 -9.56 -6.94
CA LYS A 108 -9.44 -8.95 -6.94
C LYS A 108 -9.04 -8.38 -5.58
N LEU A 109 -9.97 -7.74 -4.87
CA LEU A 109 -9.71 -7.21 -3.53
C LEU A 109 -9.49 -8.33 -2.51
N SER A 110 -10.19 -9.45 -2.65
CA SER A 110 -9.99 -10.65 -1.83
C SER A 110 -8.58 -11.24 -2.02
N GLU A 111 -8.16 -11.45 -3.28
CA GLU A 111 -6.79 -11.88 -3.59
C GLU A 111 -5.73 -10.89 -3.08
N THR A 112 -6.04 -9.59 -3.16
CA THR A 112 -5.17 -8.50 -2.72
C THR A 112 -5.00 -8.48 -1.20
N SER A 113 -6.08 -8.72 -0.45
CA SER A 113 -6.09 -8.56 1.02
C SER A 113 -5.68 -9.84 1.75
N GLY A 114 -5.95 -11.01 1.15
CA GLY A 114 -5.70 -12.32 1.74
C GLY A 114 -4.26 -12.85 1.60
N HIS A 115 -4.14 -14.18 1.63
CA HIS A 115 -2.87 -14.91 1.67
C HIS A 115 -1.97 -14.71 0.43
N LEU A 116 -2.55 -14.36 -0.73
CA LEU A 116 -1.78 -14.04 -1.95
C LEU A 116 -1.30 -12.58 -1.99
N GLY A 117 -1.74 -11.76 -1.04
CA GLY A 117 -1.40 -10.35 -0.94
C GLY A 117 -1.06 -9.92 0.48
N ILE A 118 -1.75 -8.91 1.01
CA ILE A 118 -1.37 -8.18 2.23
C ILE A 118 -1.10 -9.13 3.40
N ALA A 119 -2.04 -10.05 3.71
CA ALA A 119 -1.86 -10.98 4.82
C ALA A 119 -0.68 -11.94 4.60
N GLY A 120 -0.48 -12.41 3.37
CA GLY A 120 0.69 -13.23 3.01
C GLY A 120 2.01 -12.47 3.12
N GLY A 121 2.02 -11.20 2.70
CA GLY A 121 3.17 -10.32 2.86
C GLY A 121 3.49 -10.03 4.32
N GLN A 122 2.46 -9.81 5.15
CA GLN A 122 2.61 -9.62 6.59
C GLN A 122 3.18 -10.87 7.26
N TYR A 123 2.70 -12.06 6.90
CA TYR A 123 3.27 -13.32 7.37
C TYR A 123 4.75 -13.43 6.99
N LEU A 124 5.10 -13.10 5.75
CA LEU A 124 6.49 -13.12 5.31
C LEU A 124 7.36 -12.15 6.12
N ASP A 125 6.91 -10.91 6.33
CA ASP A 125 7.63 -9.90 7.13
C ASP A 125 7.99 -10.43 8.52
N LEU A 126 7.00 -10.93 9.26
CA LEU A 126 7.19 -11.55 10.57
C LEU A 126 8.11 -12.78 10.51
N SER A 127 7.93 -13.62 9.49
CA SER A 127 8.72 -14.84 9.33
C SER A 127 10.20 -14.58 8.99
N PHE A 128 10.51 -13.38 8.47
CA PHE A 128 11.83 -12.95 8.04
C PHE A 128 12.62 -12.25 9.14
N GLU A 129 11.97 -11.86 10.24
CA GLU A 129 12.64 -11.23 11.37
C GLU A 129 13.83 -12.06 11.86
N LYS A 130 14.97 -11.38 12.06
CA LYS A 130 16.23 -11.97 12.53
C LYS A 130 16.80 -13.06 11.62
N LYS A 131 16.35 -13.18 10.37
CA LYS A 131 16.89 -14.12 9.37
C LYS A 131 17.65 -13.40 8.27
N LYS A 132 18.63 -14.09 7.69
CA LYS A 132 19.26 -13.65 6.43
C LYS A 132 18.33 -14.03 5.27
N VAL A 133 17.80 -13.02 4.59
CA VAL A 133 16.84 -13.19 3.49
C VAL A 133 17.41 -12.61 2.21
N SER A 134 17.19 -13.30 1.08
CA SER A 134 17.66 -12.83 -0.23
C SER A 134 16.89 -11.58 -0.68
N LYS A 135 17.53 -10.74 -1.50
CA LYS A 135 16.89 -9.57 -2.13
C LYS A 135 15.55 -9.90 -2.78
N SER A 136 15.49 -11.01 -3.52
CA SER A 136 14.28 -11.44 -4.24
C SER A 136 13.12 -11.74 -3.30
N LYS A 137 13.39 -12.37 -2.16
CA LYS A 137 12.36 -12.69 -1.16
C LYS A 137 11.88 -11.44 -0.42
N ILE A 138 12.77 -10.51 -0.11
CA ILE A 138 12.38 -9.20 0.47
C ILE A 138 11.47 -8.45 -0.51
N ILE A 139 11.84 -8.38 -1.79
CA ILE A 139 11.01 -7.73 -2.82
C ILE A 139 9.63 -8.41 -2.93
N ASP A 140 9.55 -9.75 -2.94
CA ASP A 140 8.27 -10.45 -2.97
C ASP A 140 7.39 -10.11 -1.76
N MET A 141 8.00 -10.08 -0.56
CA MET A 141 7.34 -9.70 0.68
C MET A 141 6.82 -8.26 0.63
N GLU A 142 7.63 -7.28 0.21
CA GLU A 142 7.22 -5.88 0.08
C GLU A 142 6.12 -5.69 -0.99
N ILE A 143 6.24 -6.40 -2.12
CA ILE A 143 5.21 -6.40 -3.16
C ILE A 143 3.90 -6.94 -2.60
N LYS A 144 3.93 -7.99 -1.77
CA LYS A 144 2.71 -8.55 -1.16
C LYS A 144 2.13 -7.66 -0.06
N LYS A 145 2.95 -7.25 0.91
CA LYS A 145 2.56 -6.47 2.09
C LYS A 145 2.06 -5.07 1.70
N THR A 146 2.79 -4.40 0.80
CA THR A 146 2.54 -3.00 0.45
C THR A 146 2.07 -2.86 -1.00
N GLY A 147 2.72 -3.55 -1.95
CA GLY A 147 2.47 -3.43 -3.39
C GLY A 147 1.07 -3.80 -3.84
N LYS A 148 0.51 -4.90 -3.34
CA LYS A 148 -0.75 -5.47 -3.86
C LYS A 148 -1.92 -4.52 -3.79
N LEU A 149 -2.01 -3.68 -2.75
CA LEU A 149 -3.09 -2.70 -2.65
C LEU A 149 -2.96 -1.58 -3.68
N PHE A 150 -1.72 -1.17 -4.01
CA PHE A 150 -1.47 -0.27 -5.14
C PHE A 150 -1.75 -0.96 -6.49
N SER A 151 -1.40 -2.24 -6.64
CA SER A 151 -1.76 -3.05 -7.82
C SER A 151 -3.27 -3.05 -8.04
N PHE A 152 -4.06 -3.24 -6.97
CA PHE A 152 -5.52 -3.13 -7.03
C PHE A 152 -5.98 -1.75 -7.49
N CYS A 153 -5.44 -0.67 -6.90
CA CYS A 153 -5.78 0.71 -7.28
C CYS A 153 -5.55 0.98 -8.78
N CYS A 154 -4.43 0.50 -9.32
CA CYS A 154 -4.11 0.66 -10.75
C CYS A 154 -4.99 -0.23 -11.65
N ALA A 155 -5.39 -1.42 -11.18
CA ALA A 155 -6.20 -2.35 -11.96
C ALA A 155 -7.68 -1.92 -12.04
N VAL A 156 -8.22 -1.27 -11.00
CA VAL A 156 -9.65 -0.91 -10.91
C VAL A 156 -10.17 -0.17 -12.16
N PRO A 157 -9.55 0.93 -12.64
CA PRO A 157 -10.07 1.65 -13.81
C PRO A 157 -10.06 0.79 -15.09
N VAL A 158 -9.07 -0.10 -15.21
CA VAL A 158 -8.87 -1.00 -16.35
C VAL A 158 -9.96 -2.09 -16.37
N ILE A 159 -10.28 -2.63 -15.20
CA ILE A 159 -11.39 -3.58 -14.98
C ILE A 159 -12.73 -2.91 -15.28
N ILE A 160 -12.96 -1.68 -14.79
CA ILE A 160 -14.21 -0.95 -15.06
C ILE A 160 -14.40 -0.70 -16.57
N LYS A 161 -13.32 -0.43 -17.30
CA LYS A 161 -13.36 -0.29 -18.77
C LYS A 161 -13.35 -1.62 -19.52
N ARG A 162 -13.45 -2.76 -18.84
CA ARG A 162 -13.50 -4.11 -19.44
C ARG A 162 -12.36 -4.36 -20.44
N LYS A 163 -11.17 -3.87 -20.10
CA LYS A 163 -9.96 -4.07 -20.90
C LYS A 163 -9.46 -5.52 -20.78
N SER A 164 -8.55 -5.91 -21.65
CA SER A 164 -8.06 -7.30 -21.69
C SER A 164 -7.27 -7.66 -20.43
N ASN A 165 -7.20 -8.96 -20.12
CA ASN A 165 -6.39 -9.46 -18.98
C ASN A 165 -4.91 -9.04 -19.08
N THR A 166 -4.37 -8.90 -20.30
CA THR A 166 -3.00 -8.40 -20.52
C THR A 166 -2.86 -6.94 -20.06
N GLN A 167 -3.86 -6.09 -20.35
CA GLN A 167 -3.88 -4.70 -19.90
C GLN A 167 -4.08 -4.61 -18.38
N ILE A 168 -4.94 -5.45 -17.81
CA ILE A 168 -5.13 -5.50 -16.36
C ILE A 168 -3.81 -5.86 -15.66
N LYS A 169 -3.15 -6.95 -16.09
CA LYS A 169 -1.82 -7.36 -15.55
C LYS A 169 -0.75 -6.28 -15.71
N PHE A 170 -0.78 -5.55 -16.82
CA PHE A 170 0.14 -4.43 -17.05
C PHE A 170 -0.01 -3.34 -15.97
N PHE A 171 -1.23 -2.90 -15.68
CA PHE A 171 -1.47 -1.92 -14.62
C PHE A 171 -1.28 -2.47 -13.21
N GLU A 172 -1.53 -3.76 -12.98
CA GLU A 172 -1.16 -4.43 -11.72
C GLU A 172 0.35 -4.35 -11.47
N ASN A 173 1.16 -4.60 -12.49
CA ASN A 173 2.62 -4.50 -12.39
C ASN A 173 3.08 -3.07 -12.13
N ILE A 174 2.43 -2.07 -12.74
CA ILE A 174 2.66 -0.66 -12.42
C ILE A 174 2.38 -0.40 -10.93
N GLY A 175 1.21 -0.80 -10.43
CA GLY A 175 0.87 -0.62 -9.02
C GLY A 175 1.80 -1.36 -8.06
N SER A 176 2.24 -2.58 -8.40
CA SER A 176 3.24 -3.31 -7.61
C SER A 176 4.55 -2.54 -7.50
N ASN A 177 5.03 -1.96 -8.61
CA ASN A 177 6.24 -1.14 -8.63
C ASN A 177 6.05 0.17 -7.84
N ILE A 178 4.87 0.80 -7.91
CA ILE A 178 4.55 2.00 -7.11
C ILE A 178 4.61 1.67 -5.62
N GLY A 179 4.03 0.55 -5.19
CA GLY A 179 4.08 0.16 -3.78
C GLY A 179 5.49 -0.25 -3.33
N LEU A 180 6.28 -0.89 -4.18
CA LEU A 180 7.71 -1.14 -3.91
C LEU A 180 8.48 0.17 -3.74
N LEU A 181 8.26 1.14 -4.65
CA LEU A 181 8.84 2.48 -4.55
C LEU A 181 8.43 3.17 -3.25
N PHE A 182 7.16 3.04 -2.87
CA PHE A 182 6.61 3.60 -1.65
C PHE A 182 7.29 3.03 -0.40
N GLN A 183 7.52 1.72 -0.35
CA GLN A 183 8.21 1.07 0.78
C GLN A 183 9.68 1.50 0.87
N ILE A 184 10.40 1.53 -0.25
CA ILE A 184 11.79 2.01 -0.27
C ILE A 184 11.87 3.46 0.22
N ALA A 185 10.89 4.30 -0.15
CA ALA A 185 10.83 5.67 0.32
C ALA A 185 10.56 5.77 1.84
N ASP A 186 9.65 4.95 2.38
CA ASP A 186 9.41 4.86 3.84
C ASP A 186 10.69 4.45 4.57
N ASP A 187 11.34 3.37 4.14
CA ASP A 187 12.60 2.91 4.75
C ASP A 187 13.68 4.02 4.70
N LEU A 188 13.76 4.79 3.62
CA LEU A 188 14.73 5.88 3.45
C LEU A 188 14.45 7.04 4.42
N ILE A 189 13.17 7.36 4.62
CA ILE A 189 12.73 8.39 5.58
C ILE A 189 13.04 7.92 7.00
N ASP A 190 12.72 6.68 7.34
CA ASP A 190 12.98 6.10 8.65
C ASP A 190 14.48 6.07 8.94
N PHE A 191 15.31 5.70 7.97
CA PHE A 191 16.76 5.75 8.09
C PHE A 191 17.29 7.18 8.34
N LYS A 192 16.78 8.20 7.62
CA LYS A 192 17.17 9.61 7.84
C LYS A 192 16.69 10.17 9.17
N GLY A 193 15.44 9.91 9.55
CA GLY A 193 14.90 10.35 10.84
C GLY A 193 15.70 9.73 12.00
N SER A 194 16.09 8.46 11.83
CA SER A 194 16.95 7.74 12.75
C SER A 194 18.35 8.34 12.90
N THR A 195 18.94 8.90 11.83
CA THR A 195 20.28 9.52 11.91
C THR A 195 20.21 10.92 12.51
N VAL A 196 19.20 11.72 12.15
CA VAL A 196 19.02 13.10 12.66
C VAL A 196 18.69 13.11 14.15
N ILE A 197 17.78 12.25 14.61
CA ILE A 197 17.36 12.20 16.02
C ILE A 197 18.50 11.66 16.92
N ALA A 198 19.41 10.86 16.37
CA ALA A 198 20.33 10.08 17.19
C ALA A 198 21.80 10.52 17.17
N GLY A 199 22.25 11.28 16.17
CA GLY A 199 23.70 11.41 15.90
C GLY A 199 24.44 10.06 15.66
N LYS A 200 23.70 8.94 15.69
CA LYS A 200 24.08 7.52 15.55
C LYS A 200 22.80 6.70 15.34
N LEU A 201 22.55 6.18 14.14
CA LEU A 201 21.48 5.22 13.77
C LEU A 201 20.54 4.79 14.92
N THR A 202 19.35 5.40 15.10
CA THR A 202 18.39 4.89 16.09
C THR A 202 18.08 3.41 15.82
N GLY A 203 18.37 2.56 16.79
CA GLY A 203 18.28 1.11 16.67
C GLY A 203 16.86 0.53 16.75
N LYS A 204 15.81 1.21 16.26
CA LYS A 204 14.46 0.63 16.23
C LYS A 204 14.36 -0.53 15.24
N ASP A 205 14.88 -0.37 14.02
CA ASP A 205 14.96 -1.48 13.06
C ASP A 205 16.02 -2.52 13.45
N LYS A 206 17.13 -2.08 14.07
CA LYS A 206 18.14 -3.01 14.63
C LYS A 206 17.58 -3.86 15.79
N LYS A 207 16.61 -3.35 16.57
CA LYS A 207 16.01 -4.08 17.69
C LYS A 207 15.02 -5.16 17.25
N LYS A 208 14.23 -4.92 16.18
CA LYS A 208 13.31 -5.93 15.64
C LYS A 208 13.99 -6.90 14.67
N GLY A 209 15.06 -6.45 13.98
CA GLY A 209 15.80 -7.29 13.02
C GLY A 209 15.04 -7.52 11.72
N LYS A 210 14.27 -6.52 11.26
CA LYS A 210 13.49 -6.60 10.01
C LYS A 210 14.40 -6.68 8.78
N ALA A 211 14.00 -7.48 7.81
CA ALA A 211 14.71 -7.68 6.55
C ALA A 211 14.29 -6.62 5.52
N THR A 212 14.84 -5.41 5.61
CA THR A 212 14.51 -4.30 4.69
C THR A 212 15.45 -4.22 3.50
N LEU A 213 15.01 -3.64 2.38
CA LEU A 213 15.89 -3.41 1.23
C LEU A 213 17.08 -2.50 1.55
N ILE A 214 16.91 -1.52 2.43
CA ILE A 214 18.01 -0.64 2.85
C ILE A 214 19.06 -1.42 3.64
N SER A 215 18.63 -2.31 4.54
CA SER A 215 19.58 -3.14 5.32
C SER A 215 20.45 -4.01 4.41
N LEU A 216 19.92 -4.43 3.27
CA LEU A 216 20.61 -5.28 2.30
C LEU A 216 21.48 -4.50 1.31
N LEU A 217 20.95 -3.41 0.75
CA LEU A 217 21.59 -2.67 -0.34
C LEU A 217 22.53 -1.57 0.17
N GLY A 218 22.28 -1.06 1.37
CA GLY A 218 22.85 0.19 1.85
C GLY A 218 22.14 1.41 1.27
N TYR A 219 22.22 2.52 2.00
CA TYR A 219 21.45 3.74 1.75
C TYR A 219 21.60 4.31 0.32
N GLN A 220 22.84 4.48 -0.17
CA GLN A 220 23.04 5.05 -1.52
C GLN A 220 22.51 4.13 -2.64
N ASN A 221 22.65 2.82 -2.49
CA ASN A 221 22.15 1.87 -3.49
C ASN A 221 20.62 1.76 -3.45
N ALA A 222 20.00 1.94 -2.27
CA ALA A 222 18.56 2.02 -2.14
C ALA A 222 17.98 3.23 -2.89
N ILE A 223 18.64 4.40 -2.82
CA ILE A 223 18.26 5.59 -3.63
C ILE A 223 18.33 5.27 -5.12
N LYS A 224 19.48 4.77 -5.61
CA LYS A 224 19.64 4.39 -7.02
C LYS A 224 18.59 3.37 -7.46
N TYR A 225 18.23 2.44 -6.58
CA TYR A 225 17.20 1.43 -6.85
C TYR A 225 15.80 2.04 -6.93
N ALA A 226 15.46 2.99 -6.05
CA ALA A 226 14.22 3.76 -6.11
C ALA A 226 14.09 4.55 -7.42
N ASP A 227 15.15 5.25 -7.84
CA ASP A 227 15.17 6.01 -9.10
C ASP A 227 14.98 5.11 -10.32
N LYS A 228 15.57 3.91 -10.29
CA LYS A 228 15.40 2.90 -11.34
C LYS A 228 13.95 2.41 -11.42
N ILE A 229 13.31 2.17 -10.27
CA ILE A 229 11.89 1.75 -10.20
C ILE A 229 10.99 2.87 -10.73
N LYS A 230 11.21 4.11 -10.29
CA LYS A 230 10.47 5.29 -10.77
C LYS A 230 10.58 5.41 -12.30
N SER A 231 11.80 5.35 -12.83
CA SER A 231 12.05 5.44 -14.28
C SER A 231 11.32 4.34 -15.06
N LYS A 232 11.27 3.11 -14.51
CA LYS A 232 10.50 2.00 -15.10
C LYS A 232 9.00 2.30 -15.10
N ILE A 233 8.45 2.79 -13.99
CA ILE A 233 7.02 3.14 -13.88
C ILE A 233 6.65 4.19 -14.93
N ILE A 234 7.44 5.27 -15.04
CA ILE A 234 7.23 6.35 -16.01
C ILE A 234 7.29 5.81 -17.45
N LYS A 235 8.32 5.01 -17.75
CA LYS A 235 8.47 4.39 -19.08
C LYS A 235 7.26 3.51 -19.43
N ASP A 236 6.76 2.74 -18.49
CA ASP A 236 5.60 1.89 -18.72
C ASP A 236 4.32 2.73 -18.90
N LEU A 237 4.09 3.75 -18.07
CA LEU A 237 2.94 4.65 -18.21
C LEU A 237 2.90 5.40 -19.55
N ASN A 238 4.06 5.87 -20.03
CA ASN A 238 4.18 6.59 -21.30
C ASN A 238 3.83 5.73 -22.52
N LYS A 239 3.81 4.39 -22.40
CA LYS A 239 3.29 3.51 -23.45
C LYS A 239 1.78 3.61 -23.61
N TYR A 240 1.06 4.10 -22.60
CA TYR A 240 -0.40 4.12 -22.57
C TYR A 240 -0.98 5.53 -22.74
N SER A 241 -0.34 6.55 -22.16
CA SER A 241 -0.78 7.93 -22.28
C SER A 241 0.40 8.88 -22.20
N SER A 242 0.37 9.94 -23.01
CA SER A 242 1.29 11.08 -22.89
C SER A 242 0.88 12.04 -21.77
N ASN A 243 -0.36 11.97 -21.27
CA ASN A 243 -0.87 12.82 -20.20
C ASN A 243 -0.74 12.13 -18.84
N THR A 244 0.50 11.93 -18.38
CA THR A 244 0.83 11.24 -17.11
C THR A 244 1.30 12.21 -16.02
N ASN A 245 1.14 13.53 -16.24
CA ASN A 245 1.67 14.58 -15.36
C ASN A 245 1.24 14.44 -13.89
N SER A 246 -0.06 14.27 -13.62
CA SER A 246 -0.57 14.10 -12.24
C SER A 246 0.02 12.87 -11.54
N LEU A 247 0.26 11.78 -12.27
CA LEU A 247 0.84 10.57 -11.71
C LEU A 247 2.35 10.74 -11.48
N ASN A 248 3.06 11.43 -12.36
CA ASN A 248 4.47 11.77 -12.16
C ASN A 248 4.66 12.65 -10.92
N GLU A 249 3.79 13.63 -10.70
CA GLU A 249 3.75 14.44 -9.47
C GLU A 249 3.51 13.57 -8.23
N THR A 250 2.60 12.61 -8.30
CA THR A 250 2.38 11.66 -7.19
C THR A 250 3.63 10.81 -6.92
N LEU A 251 4.33 10.32 -7.94
CA LEU A 251 5.58 9.56 -7.78
C LEU A 251 6.71 10.41 -7.20
N ASP A 252 6.82 11.67 -7.63
CA ASP A 252 7.74 12.66 -7.08
C ASP A 252 7.47 12.91 -5.60
N TYR A 253 6.20 13.10 -5.25
CA TYR A 253 5.78 13.29 -3.88
C TYR A 253 6.14 12.08 -3.00
N ILE A 254 5.93 10.86 -3.49
CA ILE A 254 6.29 9.63 -2.76
C ILE A 254 7.76 9.62 -2.34
N LEU A 255 8.67 10.09 -3.21
CA LEU A 255 10.11 10.10 -2.96
C LEU A 255 10.61 11.31 -2.16
N LYS A 256 10.00 12.49 -2.37
CA LYS A 256 10.45 13.75 -1.77
C LYS A 256 9.81 14.06 -0.42
N ARG A 257 8.78 13.31 0.00
CA ARG A 257 8.10 13.54 1.27
C ARG A 257 9.03 13.31 2.47
N ASN A 258 8.76 14.06 3.53
CA ASN A 258 9.54 14.02 4.78
C ASN A 258 8.85 13.23 5.91
N LYS A 259 7.62 12.77 5.69
CA LYS A 259 6.79 11.99 6.63
C LYS A 259 5.91 11.02 5.86
#